data_AF-A0A0F8WSH6-F1
#
_entry.id   AF-A0A0F8WSH6-F1
#
_cell.length_a   1.000
_cell.length_b   1.000
_cell.length_c   1.000
_cell.angle_alpha   90.00
_cell.angle_beta   90.00
_cell.angle_gamma   90.00
#
_symmetry.space_group_name_H-M   'P 1'
#
loop_
_entity.id
_entity.type
_entity.pdbx_description
1 polymer ?
#
loop_
_entity_poly.entity_id
_entity_poly.type
_entity_poly.pdbx_seq_one_letter_code
_entity_poly.pdbx_strand_id
1 'polypeptide(L)'
;IYNHIPDNMVLKPKMKPTYCKMDFPGLNSYMLGVPQGANQLRQFTATAILADEFAFWERARETFMASKPTIDGGGKFTAISSPQEGFFKDICFDLIR
;
A
#
# COMPACT_ATOMS: atom_id res chain seq x y z
N ILE A 1 10.67 -6.92 10.42
CA ILE A 1 10.98 -8.09 9.55
C ILE A 1 12.38 -7.99 8.95
N TYR A 2 12.72 -6.94 8.19
CA TYR A 2 14.02 -6.79 7.50
C TYR A 2 15.28 -7.06 8.39
N ASN A 3 15.32 -6.50 9.61
CA ASN A 3 16.47 -6.66 10.52
C ASN A 3 16.69 -8.10 11.02
N HIS A 4 15.71 -8.99 10.84
CA HIS A 4 15.81 -10.39 11.25
C HIS A 4 16.14 -11.33 10.07
N ILE A 5 16.37 -10.79 8.86
CA ILE A 5 16.85 -11.57 7.73
C ILE A 5 18.36 -11.81 7.90
N PRO A 6 18.85 -13.07 7.86
CA PRO A 6 20.28 -13.36 7.97
C PRO A 6 21.12 -12.64 6.92
N ASP A 7 22.28 -12.09 7.32
CA ASP A 7 23.15 -11.32 6.43
C ASP A 7 23.78 -12.16 5.31
N ASN A 8 23.96 -13.46 5.55
CA ASN A 8 24.48 -14.41 4.58
C ASN A 8 23.41 -14.91 3.58
N MET A 9 22.17 -14.43 3.68
CA MET A 9 21.10 -14.83 2.78
C MET A 9 21.21 -14.07 1.46
N VAL A 10 21.31 -14.79 0.35
CA VAL A 10 21.35 -14.23 -1.02
C VAL A 10 20.19 -13.27 -1.28
N LEU A 11 19.04 -13.48 -0.61
CA LEU A 11 17.82 -12.72 -0.80
C LEU A 11 17.75 -11.43 0.02
N LYS A 12 18.71 -11.11 0.90
CA LYS A 12 18.66 -9.87 1.68
C LYS A 12 19.06 -8.68 0.80
N PRO A 13 18.12 -7.82 0.38
CA PRO A 13 18.46 -6.71 -0.50
C PRO A 13 19.19 -5.62 0.29
N LYS A 14 20.12 -4.89 -0.35
CA LYS A 14 20.69 -3.69 0.25
C LYS A 14 19.59 -2.64 0.43
N MET A 15 19.48 -2.09 1.63
CA MET A 15 18.42 -1.14 2.01
C MET A 15 19.01 0.17 2.52
N LYS A 16 18.43 1.30 2.11
CA LYS A 16 18.75 2.64 2.59
C LYS A 16 17.49 3.25 3.22
N PRO A 17 17.41 3.34 4.56
CA PRO A 17 16.24 3.89 5.22
C PRO A 17 16.33 5.42 5.25
N THR A 18 15.19 6.07 5.04
CA THR A 18 14.97 7.50 5.29
C THR A 18 13.62 7.66 5.96
N TYR A 19 13.28 8.87 6.44
CA TYR A 19 12.00 9.09 7.11
C TYR A 19 10.83 8.65 6.22
N CYS A 20 10.00 7.73 6.73
CA CYS A 20 8.87 7.12 6.02
C CYS A 20 9.21 6.41 4.69
N LYS A 21 10.49 6.19 4.33
CA LYS A 21 10.87 5.55 3.07
C LYS A 21 11.95 4.50 3.27
N MET A 22 11.76 3.34 2.66
CA MET A 22 12.74 2.25 2.58
C MET A 22 13.13 2.06 1.13
N ASP A 23 14.37 2.41 0.78
CA ASP A 23 14.88 2.35 -0.59
C ASP A 23 15.73 1.07 -0.80
N PHE A 24 15.56 0.38 -1.91
CA PHE A 24 16.31 -0.83 -2.29
C PHE A 24 17.04 -0.61 -3.62
N PRO A 25 18.21 0.07 -3.62
CA PRO A 25 18.87 0.50 -4.87
C PRO A 25 19.23 -0.64 -5.81
N GLY A 26 19.58 -1.82 -5.26
CA GLY A 26 19.91 -3.01 -6.08
C GLY A 26 18.71 -3.60 -6.83
N LEU A 27 17.49 -3.24 -6.44
CA LEU A 27 16.24 -3.69 -7.05
C LEU A 27 15.53 -2.58 -7.83
N ASN A 28 16.07 -1.35 -7.82
CA ASN A 28 15.39 -0.15 -8.32
C ASN A 28 13.95 0.00 -7.78
N SER A 29 13.76 -0.37 -6.50
CA SER A 29 12.45 -0.36 -5.85
C SER A 29 12.51 0.36 -4.51
N TYR A 30 11.36 0.83 -4.03
CA TYR A 30 11.25 1.42 -2.71
C TYR A 30 9.85 1.18 -2.14
N MET A 31 9.77 1.26 -0.82
CA MET A 31 8.52 1.38 -0.08
C MET A 31 8.43 2.77 0.53
N LEU A 32 7.28 3.40 0.42
CA LEU A 32 7.00 4.72 0.98
C LEU A 32 5.75 4.64 1.84
N GLY A 33 5.87 5.04 3.10
CA GLY A 33 4.73 5.27 3.99
C GLY A 33 4.11 6.62 3.66
N VAL A 34 2.84 6.60 3.31
CA VAL A 34 2.03 7.80 3.04
C VAL A 34 0.85 7.82 4.00
N PRO A 35 0.39 9.00 4.46
CA PRO A 35 -0.85 9.09 5.22
C PRO A 35 -2.06 8.79 4.31
N GLN A 36 -3.21 8.48 4.91
CA GLN A 36 -4.45 8.26 4.15
C GLN A 36 -4.82 9.48 3.29
N GLY A 37 -5.45 9.22 2.14
CA GLY A 37 -6.03 10.26 1.29
C GLY A 37 -5.64 10.20 -0.19
N ALA A 38 -6.61 10.52 -1.04
CA ALA A 38 -6.52 10.43 -2.50
C ALA A 38 -5.42 11.28 -3.16
N ASN A 39 -5.05 12.40 -2.55
CA ASN A 39 -4.08 13.33 -3.14
C ASN A 39 -2.64 12.81 -3.01
N GLN A 40 -2.34 12.13 -1.91
CA GLN A 40 -1.01 11.56 -1.70
C GLN A 40 -0.77 10.40 -2.66
N LEU A 41 -1.76 9.51 -2.82
CA LEU A 41 -1.64 8.36 -3.73
C LEU A 41 -1.49 8.75 -5.20
N ARG A 42 -2.23 9.78 -5.67
CA ARG A 42 -2.17 10.21 -7.08
C ARG A 42 -0.83 10.81 -7.49
N GLN A 43 -0.04 11.31 -6.54
CA GLN A 43 1.28 11.89 -6.84
C GLN A 43 2.36 10.83 -7.05
N PHE A 44 2.13 9.58 -6.66
CA PHE A 44 3.09 8.50 -6.80
C PHE A 44 2.65 7.49 -7.84
N THR A 45 3.55 7.13 -8.76
CA THR A 45 3.36 5.99 -9.68
C THR A 45 3.61 4.68 -8.93
N ALA A 46 2.75 4.38 -7.94
CA ALA A 46 2.85 3.14 -7.18
C ALA A 46 2.51 1.95 -8.08
N THR A 47 3.28 0.87 -7.96
CA THR A 47 2.98 -0.43 -8.58
C THR A 47 2.15 -1.33 -7.67
N ALA A 48 2.23 -1.10 -6.36
CA ALA A 48 1.44 -1.78 -5.35
C ALA A 48 1.12 -0.83 -4.18
N ILE A 49 -0.07 -0.95 -3.64
CA ILE A 49 -0.56 -0.19 -2.48
C ILE A 49 -0.99 -1.19 -1.42
N LEU A 50 -0.46 -1.04 -0.20
CA LEU A 50 -0.90 -1.76 0.99
C LEU A 50 -1.62 -0.77 1.90
N ALA A 51 -2.91 -0.99 2.15
CA ALA A 51 -3.72 -0.20 3.05
C ALA A 51 -4.01 -1.00 4.32
N ASP A 52 -3.35 -0.62 5.41
CA ASP A 52 -3.53 -1.23 6.73
C ASP A 52 -4.64 -0.52 7.51
N GLU A 53 -5.41 -1.32 8.27
CA GLU A 53 -6.64 -0.91 8.95
C GLU A 53 -7.63 -0.10 8.09
N PHE A 54 -7.80 -0.53 6.84
CA PHE A 54 -8.55 0.21 5.83
C PHE A 54 -10.03 0.46 6.18
N ALA A 55 -10.65 -0.37 7.00
CA ALA A 55 -12.05 -0.20 7.41
C ALA A 55 -12.27 1.02 8.30
N PHE A 56 -11.21 1.52 8.95
CA PHE A 56 -11.24 2.67 9.85
C PHE A 56 -10.86 3.98 9.16
N TRP A 57 -10.57 3.97 7.85
CA TRP A 57 -10.18 5.16 7.12
C TRP A 57 -11.41 6.02 6.82
N GLU A 58 -11.44 7.24 7.33
CA GLU A 58 -12.49 8.23 7.04
C GLU A 58 -12.66 8.47 5.52
N ARG A 59 -11.56 8.34 4.77
CA ARG A 59 -11.52 8.59 3.32
C ARG A 59 -11.21 7.32 2.51
N ALA A 60 -11.67 6.16 2.97
CA ALA A 60 -11.44 4.86 2.33
C ALA A 60 -11.90 4.85 0.86
N ARG A 61 -13.15 5.27 0.58
CA ARG A 61 -13.73 5.30 -0.78
C ARG A 61 -12.91 6.17 -1.72
N GLU A 62 -12.58 7.38 -1.30
CA GLU A 62 -11.81 8.33 -2.13
C GLU A 62 -10.41 7.80 -2.43
N THR A 63 -9.77 7.19 -1.43
CA THR A 63 -8.45 6.56 -1.57
C THR A 63 -8.49 5.41 -2.58
N PHE A 64 -9.50 4.53 -2.49
CA PHE A 64 -9.65 3.42 -3.42
C PHE A 64 -10.00 3.88 -4.85
N MET A 65 -10.86 4.88 -4.99
CA MET A 65 -11.14 5.47 -6.31
C MET A 65 -9.89 6.12 -6.91
N ALA A 66 -9.05 6.75 -6.09
CA ALA A 66 -7.80 7.36 -6.51
C ALA A 66 -6.72 6.34 -6.90
N SER A 67 -6.78 5.11 -6.39
CA SER A 67 -5.87 4.02 -6.77
C SER A 67 -6.28 3.29 -8.04
N LYS A 68 -7.47 3.58 -8.60
CA LYS A 68 -7.95 2.94 -9.83
C LYS A 68 -6.97 3.01 -11.01
N PRO A 69 -6.30 4.14 -11.33
CA PRO A 69 -5.30 4.16 -12.40
C PRO A 69 -4.12 3.19 -12.16
N THR A 70 -3.72 3.00 -10.90
CA THR A 70 -2.70 2.01 -10.53
C THR A 70 -3.20 0.59 -10.79
N ILE A 71 -4.43 0.29 -10.40
CA ILE A 71 -5.05 -1.04 -10.58
C ILE A 71 -5.24 -1.34 -12.08
N ASP A 72 -5.84 -0.40 -12.82
CA ASP A 72 -6.09 -0.52 -14.27
C ASP A 72 -4.77 -0.63 -15.07
N GLY A 73 -3.69 -0.01 -14.57
CA GLY A 73 -2.34 -0.13 -15.12
C GLY A 73 -1.63 -1.45 -14.80
N GLY A 74 -2.30 -2.41 -14.16
CA GLY A 74 -1.75 -3.73 -13.79
C GLY A 74 -1.07 -3.77 -12.41
N GLY A 75 -1.13 -2.68 -11.65
CA GLY A 75 -0.70 -2.63 -10.27
C GLY A 75 -1.68 -3.34 -9.32
N LYS A 76 -1.33 -3.37 -8.03
CA LYS A 76 -2.12 -4.08 -7.00
C LYS A 76 -2.57 -3.16 -5.88
N PHE A 77 -3.78 -3.36 -5.39
CA PHE A 77 -4.28 -2.75 -4.17
C PHE A 77 -4.64 -3.86 -3.18
N THR A 78 -4.00 -3.87 -2.01
CA THR A 78 -4.23 -4.84 -0.95
C THR A 78 -4.67 -4.09 0.29
N ALA A 79 -5.92 -4.29 0.70
CA ALA A 79 -6.47 -3.74 1.94
C ALA A 79 -6.61 -4.85 2.99
N ILE A 80 -6.16 -4.56 4.21
CA ILE A 80 -6.25 -5.44 5.37
C ILE A 80 -6.88 -4.62 6.49
N SER A 81 -7.85 -5.20 7.19
CA SER A 81 -8.46 -4.55 8.35
C SER A 81 -9.23 -5.55 9.20
N SER A 82 -9.46 -5.17 10.45
CA SER A 82 -10.49 -5.81 11.27
C SER A 82 -11.91 -5.48 10.75
N PRO A 83 -12.92 -6.31 11.05
CA PRO A 83 -14.30 -6.05 10.62
C PRO A 83 -14.84 -4.73 11.19
N GLN A 84 -15.42 -3.91 10.33
CA GLN A 84 -16.11 -2.68 10.70
C GLN A 84 -17.15 -2.33 9.63
N GLU A 85 -18.26 -1.72 10.05
CA GLU A 85 -19.27 -1.21 9.11
C GLU A 85 -18.70 -0.09 8.22
N GLY A 86 -19.07 -0.07 6.95
CA GLY A 86 -18.68 0.97 6.00
C GLY A 86 -18.10 0.44 4.69
N PHE A 87 -17.37 1.31 3.98
CA PHE A 87 -16.96 1.08 2.60
C PHE A 87 -16.14 -0.21 2.38
N PHE A 88 -15.28 -0.58 3.34
CA PHE A 88 -14.48 -1.81 3.20
C PHE A 88 -15.36 -3.07 3.24
N LYS A 89 -16.37 -3.11 4.11
CA LYS A 89 -17.39 -4.18 4.11
C LYS A 89 -18.08 -4.26 2.76
N ASP A 90 -18.49 -3.12 2.20
CA ASP A 90 -19.19 -3.10 0.91
C ASP A 90 -18.33 -3.69 -0.22
N ILE A 91 -17.02 -3.43 -0.23
CA ILE A 91 -16.08 -4.07 -1.18
C ILE A 91 -15.99 -5.57 -0.91
N CYS A 92 -15.75 -5.99 0.34
CA CYS A 92 -15.51 -7.39 0.68
C CYS A 92 -16.68 -8.32 0.34
N PHE A 93 -17.91 -7.79 0.37
CA PHE A 93 -19.14 -8.54 0.09
C PHE A 93 -19.77 -8.20 -1.27
N ASP A 94 -19.04 -7.51 -2.16
CA ASP A 94 -19.51 -7.12 -3.49
C ASP A 94 -20.87 -6.38 -3.47
N LEU A 95 -21.09 -5.54 -2.46
CA LEU A 95 -22.34 -4.78 -2.28
C LEU A 95 -22.34 -3.44 -3.03
N ILE A 96 -21.20 -3.05 -3.60
CA ILE A 96 -21.05 -1.83 -4.40
C ILE A 96 -21.66 -2.07 -5.78
N ARG A 97 -22.74 -1.36 -6.09
CA ARG A 97 -23.38 -1.31 -7.41
C ARG A 97 -22.86 -0.16 -8.25
#